data_AF-A0A2E7L3Z0-F1
#
_entry.id   AF-A0A2E7L3Z0-F1
#
_cell.length_a   1.000
_cell.length_b   1.000
_cell.length_c   1.000
_cell.angle_alpha   90.00
_cell.angle_beta   90.00
_cell.angle_gamma   90.00
#
_symmetry.space_group_name_H-M   'P 1'
#
loop_
_entity.id
_entity.type
_entity.pdbx_description
1 polymer ?
#
loop_
_entity_poly.entity_id
_entity_poly.type
_entity_poly.pdbx_seq_one_letter_code
_entity_poly.pdbx_strand_id
1 'polypeptide(L)'
;MKFLLGTALALGTTVVAVISDVKSPQTAASSGVTSVADYGAIPNDGQDDTAAIRRALAASAGSPQRTLSFPGGRFHVSSLTLRRDVSVHLPNGTLLEVAENAVLQINSPFRAGLYQVFSGPGDVHFGAGSVGEVYPQWWGASAANSDSSPAINRAINSAPDLPGINIRLSGVFQCQSRIHVNRHRVKLVGDGMYATQLTFNPATPETLFEFSHADKSVLAQCAIRDIGLVGAGQYEDRNRVQKVGIKIVDADILEVRNIAIHNWGGNQSIGLQVQGRELVFVENITVLADLPILIDKNPGLDWISIDHSTFRNTYLLPMDPHGASVQIASGVALHNVVFDGTNAWVGGKYGLYWEDTATQGVSMNLSVKNVRMENGTAHGGAMIHIAHNYNLMNLVLENIYGCGGGVGGIFLRKCTSATLQNIFYTPVQGNAPEGYIPTALDIDESSTNVVLINAFWNGGLIKTGKLIKTFGTNSNPYRYNNRLIETYDRPDNGQGEGLVLYGTKTWCYNGVLADGANLALPVGAHAKTKVATVTVAASGPGQTNAAAQFMIGGESEVLQVSGTELTSNTPAEGRLCLVPGPQVQLQNRLGTDVDVVVTLFWR
;
A
#
# COMPACT_ATOMS: atom_id res chain seq x y z
N MET A 1 30.84 104.47 -18.26
CA MET A 1 32.03 104.64 -17.39
C MET A 1 33.01 103.54 -17.81
N LYS A 2 33.97 103.79 -18.74
CA LYS A 2 35.41 104.07 -18.47
C LYS A 2 35.94 103.17 -17.34
N PHE A 3 36.95 102.30 -17.46
CA PHE A 3 38.18 102.32 -18.27
C PHE A 3 38.99 101.01 -18.09
N LEU A 4 39.90 100.75 -19.05
CA LEU A 4 41.23 100.10 -18.99
C LEU A 4 41.37 98.65 -18.48
N LEU A 5 41.80 97.69 -19.31
CA LEU A 5 43.17 97.40 -19.80
C LEU A 5 44.18 97.00 -18.70
N GLY A 6 44.76 95.80 -18.86
CA GLY A 6 45.87 95.31 -18.06
C GLY A 6 46.34 93.92 -18.46
N THR A 7 46.85 93.78 -19.69
CA THR A 7 47.56 92.62 -20.23
C THR A 7 48.83 92.30 -19.44
N ALA A 8 49.03 91.02 -19.09
CA ALA A 8 50.35 90.42 -18.89
C ALA A 8 50.40 89.07 -19.62
N LEU A 9 51.26 89.03 -20.63
CA LEU A 9 51.58 87.89 -21.48
C LEU A 9 52.78 87.17 -20.87
N ALA A 10 52.67 85.87 -20.60
CA ALA A 10 53.84 85.00 -20.43
C ALA A 10 53.54 83.61 -21.02
N LEU A 11 54.41 83.22 -21.94
CA LEU A 11 54.38 82.03 -22.76
C LEU A 11 54.58 80.74 -21.95
N GLY A 12 54.00 79.65 -22.47
CA GLY A 12 54.64 78.35 -22.40
C GLY A 12 53.83 77.26 -21.70
N THR A 13 52.99 76.56 -22.46
CA THR A 13 53.06 75.10 -22.71
C THR A 13 51.74 74.65 -23.32
N THR A 14 51.78 74.30 -24.60
CA THR A 14 50.70 73.59 -25.27
C THR A 14 50.66 72.18 -24.68
N VAL A 15 49.77 71.94 -23.73
CA VAL A 15 49.35 70.56 -23.42
C VAL A 15 48.55 70.11 -24.63
N VAL A 16 49.20 69.31 -25.49
CA VAL A 16 48.51 68.44 -26.42
C VAL A 16 47.64 67.54 -25.55
N ALA A 17 46.33 67.81 -25.54
CA ALA A 17 45.37 66.85 -25.04
C ALA A 17 45.55 65.60 -25.89
N VAL A 18 46.12 64.56 -25.27
CA VAL A 18 46.01 63.20 -25.78
C VAL A 18 44.51 62.93 -25.82
N ILE A 19 43.93 63.03 -27.02
CA ILE A 19 42.67 62.37 -27.33
C ILE A 19 43.03 60.89 -27.20
N SER A 20 42.82 60.34 -26.01
CA SER A 20 42.81 58.90 -25.83
C SER A 20 41.65 58.42 -26.68
N ASP A 21 42.00 57.80 -27.81
CA ASP A 21 41.12 56.99 -28.63
C ASP A 21 40.11 56.28 -27.73
N VAL A 22 38.85 56.71 -27.82
CA VAL A 22 37.74 55.88 -27.40
C VAL A 22 37.77 54.70 -28.36
N LYS A 23 38.49 53.65 -27.95
CA LYS A 23 38.35 52.33 -28.56
C LYS A 23 36.86 52.02 -28.52
N SER A 24 36.25 52.11 -29.70
CA SER A 24 34.97 51.47 -29.97
C SER A 24 35.04 50.06 -29.41
N PRO A 25 34.09 49.59 -28.59
CA PRO A 25 34.06 48.20 -28.20
C PRO A 25 33.72 47.40 -29.46
N GLN A 26 34.76 46.96 -30.15
CA GLN A 26 34.69 45.98 -31.21
C GLN A 26 34.28 44.66 -30.53
N THR A 27 32.97 44.45 -30.44
CA THR A 27 32.37 43.19 -30.00
C THR A 27 32.65 42.18 -31.11
N ALA A 28 33.71 41.40 -30.95
CA ALA A 28 33.79 40.10 -31.57
C ALA A 28 32.77 39.20 -30.85
N ALA A 29 31.48 39.36 -31.20
CA ALA A 29 30.47 38.39 -30.84
C ALA A 29 30.85 37.08 -31.52
N SER A 30 31.42 36.14 -30.76
CA SER A 30 31.52 34.74 -31.21
C SER A 30 30.11 34.33 -31.62
N SER A 31 29.93 33.89 -32.86
CA SER A 31 28.64 33.64 -33.49
C SER A 31 27.78 32.72 -32.62
N GLY A 32 26.87 33.29 -31.81
CA GLY A 32 25.93 32.54 -30.98
C GLY A 32 25.99 32.75 -29.46
N VAL A 33 26.95 33.50 -28.89
CA VAL A 33 27.03 33.72 -27.42
C VAL A 33 27.00 35.20 -27.06
N THR A 34 26.26 35.58 -26.03
CA THR A 34 26.18 36.95 -25.49
C THR A 34 26.44 36.90 -23.98
N SER A 35 27.57 37.46 -23.54
CA SER A 35 27.93 37.50 -22.12
C SER A 35 27.25 38.67 -21.41
N VAL A 36 26.69 38.46 -20.21
CA VAL A 36 26.10 39.55 -19.42
C VAL A 36 27.13 40.58 -18.95
N ALA A 37 28.39 40.18 -18.79
CA ALA A 37 29.47 41.08 -18.38
C ALA A 37 29.77 42.16 -19.41
N ASP A 38 29.61 41.85 -20.71
CA ASP A 38 29.78 42.83 -21.80
C ASP A 38 28.76 43.97 -21.73
N TYR A 39 27.69 43.79 -20.95
CA TYR A 39 26.61 44.76 -20.75
C TYR A 39 26.61 45.36 -19.33
N GLY A 40 27.70 45.14 -18.58
CA GLY A 40 27.94 45.77 -17.28
C GLY A 40 27.37 45.01 -16.08
N ALA A 41 27.11 43.71 -16.19
CA ALA A 41 26.85 42.86 -15.03
C ALA A 41 28.19 42.53 -14.35
N ILE A 42 28.31 42.77 -13.05
CA ILE A 42 29.56 42.60 -12.31
C ILE A 42 29.31 41.63 -11.15
N PRO A 43 29.82 40.39 -11.22
CA PRO A 43 29.55 39.44 -10.16
C PRO A 43 30.23 39.85 -8.84
N ASN A 44 29.57 39.57 -7.73
CA ASN A 44 30.03 39.75 -6.35
C ASN A 44 30.24 41.22 -5.91
N ASP A 45 29.69 42.20 -6.62
CA ASP A 45 29.81 43.62 -6.24
C ASP A 45 28.70 44.09 -5.27
N GLY A 46 27.71 43.23 -4.99
CA GLY A 46 26.58 43.55 -4.12
C GLY A 46 25.48 44.38 -4.78
N GLN A 47 25.59 44.69 -6.07
CA GLN A 47 24.65 45.54 -6.80
C GLN A 47 23.66 44.71 -7.63
N ASP A 48 22.52 45.32 -7.96
CA ASP A 48 21.50 44.71 -8.81
C ASP A 48 21.93 44.68 -10.29
N ASP A 49 22.17 43.48 -10.81
CA ASP A 49 22.60 43.21 -12.18
C ASP A 49 21.43 43.20 -13.19
N THR A 50 20.19 43.33 -12.74
CA THR A 50 18.98 43.15 -13.57
C THR A 50 18.99 44.05 -14.81
N ALA A 51 19.42 45.31 -14.67
CA ALA A 51 19.48 46.24 -15.79
C ALA A 51 20.53 45.81 -16.85
N ALA A 52 21.67 45.28 -16.42
CA ALA A 52 22.70 44.77 -17.31
C ALA A 52 22.23 43.50 -18.04
N ILE A 53 21.57 42.59 -17.34
CA ILE A 53 21.02 41.37 -17.92
C ILE A 53 19.93 41.72 -18.95
N ARG A 54 19.05 42.71 -18.68
CA ARG A 54 18.07 43.21 -19.66
C ARG A 54 18.72 43.77 -20.93
N ARG A 55 19.84 44.49 -20.81
CA ARG A 55 20.60 44.97 -21.98
C ARG A 55 21.17 43.81 -22.80
N ALA A 56 21.76 42.81 -22.15
CA ALA A 56 22.27 41.61 -22.82
C ALA A 56 21.16 40.81 -23.55
N LEU A 57 19.99 40.68 -22.92
CA LEU A 57 18.80 40.06 -23.52
C LEU A 57 18.31 40.84 -24.74
N ALA A 58 18.26 42.17 -24.66
CA ALA A 58 17.87 43.03 -25.78
C ALA A 58 18.82 42.88 -26.97
N ALA A 59 20.13 42.83 -26.71
CA ALA A 59 21.15 42.62 -27.74
C ALA A 59 21.15 41.19 -28.34
N SER A 60 20.52 40.24 -27.65
CA SER A 60 20.32 38.88 -28.14
C SER A 60 19.06 38.73 -29.02
N ALA A 61 18.23 39.77 -29.15
CA ALA A 61 16.99 39.73 -29.93
C ALA A 61 17.22 39.57 -31.44
N GLY A 62 16.38 38.77 -32.11
CA GLY A 62 16.33 38.68 -33.57
C GLY A 62 17.40 37.79 -34.23
N SER A 63 18.23 37.10 -33.46
CA SER A 63 19.17 36.09 -33.97
C SER A 63 18.75 34.69 -33.52
N PRO A 64 18.50 33.73 -34.42
CA PRO A 64 18.15 32.38 -34.00
C PRO A 64 19.29 31.74 -33.20
N GLN A 65 18.95 31.18 -32.03
CA GLN A 65 19.82 30.35 -31.16
C GLN A 65 21.03 31.03 -30.52
N ARG A 66 20.88 32.25 -29.96
CA ARG A 66 21.92 32.80 -29.07
C ARG A 66 21.81 32.27 -27.64
N THR A 67 22.96 31.92 -27.07
CA THR A 67 23.13 31.56 -25.67
C THR A 67 23.50 32.80 -24.87
N LEU A 68 22.69 33.14 -23.87
CA LEU A 68 23.06 34.09 -22.82
C LEU A 68 24.02 33.39 -21.86
N SER A 69 25.23 33.92 -21.75
CA SER A 69 26.30 33.38 -20.92
C SER A 69 26.53 34.23 -19.69
N PHE A 70 26.73 33.58 -18.56
CA PHE A 70 27.09 34.20 -17.29
C PHE A 70 28.52 33.75 -16.93
N PRO A 71 29.45 34.66 -16.63
CA PRO A 71 30.70 34.26 -16.02
C PRO A 71 30.45 33.75 -14.59
N GLY A 72 31.47 33.12 -13.99
CA GLY A 72 31.39 32.67 -12.60
C GLY A 72 31.23 33.84 -11.63
N GLY A 73 30.50 33.61 -10.55
CA GLY A 73 30.23 34.57 -9.48
C GLY A 73 28.75 34.79 -9.21
N ARG A 74 28.47 35.60 -8.18
CA ARG A 74 27.12 35.90 -7.68
C ARG A 74 26.56 37.16 -8.33
N PHE A 75 25.40 37.07 -8.95
CA PHE A 75 24.66 38.19 -9.54
C PHE A 75 23.39 38.43 -8.75
N HIS A 76 23.12 39.69 -8.36
CA HIS A 76 21.86 40.00 -7.67
C HIS A 76 20.80 40.35 -8.71
N VAL A 77 19.64 39.72 -8.60
CA VAL A 77 18.60 39.78 -9.62
C VAL A 77 17.25 40.12 -8.98
N SER A 78 16.74 41.31 -9.29
CA SER A 78 15.34 41.69 -9.13
C SER A 78 14.46 41.00 -10.19
N SER A 79 13.15 41.23 -10.18
CA SER A 79 12.23 40.57 -11.11
C SER A 79 12.65 40.71 -12.57
N LEU A 80 12.77 39.57 -13.25
CA LEU A 80 13.33 39.45 -14.59
C LEU A 80 12.66 38.32 -15.35
N THR A 81 12.45 38.52 -16.67
CA THR A 81 11.96 37.48 -17.56
C THR A 81 13.00 37.16 -18.63
N LEU A 82 13.51 35.93 -18.62
CA LEU A 82 14.31 35.35 -19.68
C LEU A 82 13.38 34.81 -20.76
N ARG A 83 13.51 35.35 -21.97
CA ARG A 83 12.59 35.07 -23.09
C ARG A 83 12.87 33.72 -23.75
N ARG A 84 11.86 33.15 -24.41
CA ARG A 84 11.93 31.84 -25.09
C ARG A 84 12.90 31.74 -26.26
N ASP A 85 13.32 32.86 -26.84
CA ASP A 85 14.15 32.94 -28.04
C ASP A 85 15.66 32.91 -27.74
N VAL A 86 16.05 32.91 -26.47
CA VAL A 86 17.44 32.91 -26.00
C VAL A 86 17.67 31.68 -25.13
N SER A 87 18.73 30.91 -25.37
CA SER A 87 19.12 29.80 -24.49
C SER A 87 19.91 30.34 -23.29
N VAL A 88 19.73 29.79 -22.11
CA VAL A 88 20.45 30.20 -20.89
C VAL A 88 21.31 29.05 -20.40
N HIS A 89 22.61 29.29 -20.26
CA HIS A 89 23.56 28.34 -19.71
C HIS A 89 24.25 28.94 -18.50
N LEU A 90 24.08 28.33 -17.34
CA LEU A 90 24.72 28.73 -16.09
C LEU A 90 25.83 27.72 -15.77
N PRO A 91 27.11 28.04 -16.03
CA PRO A 91 28.22 27.15 -15.71
C PRO A 91 28.44 27.03 -14.19
N ASN A 92 29.24 26.06 -13.78
CA ASN A 92 29.60 25.88 -12.37
C ASN A 92 30.30 27.13 -11.84
N GLY A 93 29.85 27.59 -10.66
CA GLY A 93 30.32 28.81 -10.02
C GLY A 93 29.48 30.06 -10.33
N THR A 94 28.54 30.01 -11.27
CA THR A 94 27.54 31.09 -11.45
C THR A 94 26.39 30.91 -10.47
N LEU A 95 25.99 32.00 -9.81
CA LEU A 95 24.87 32.03 -8.88
C LEU A 95 23.98 33.25 -9.13
N LEU A 96 22.71 33.01 -9.42
CA LEU A 96 21.69 34.06 -9.51
C LEU A 96 20.98 34.18 -8.15
N GLU A 97 21.22 35.29 -7.46
CA GLU A 97 20.59 35.59 -6.19
C GLU A 97 19.33 36.43 -6.41
N VAL A 98 18.17 35.77 -6.30
CA VAL A 98 16.87 36.40 -6.56
C VAL A 98 16.42 37.17 -5.31
N ALA A 99 16.20 38.47 -5.48
CA ALA A 99 15.83 39.38 -4.40
C ALA A 99 14.48 39.01 -3.74
N GLU A 100 14.24 39.52 -2.54
CA GLU A 100 12.99 39.28 -1.82
C GLU A 100 11.79 39.83 -2.61
N ASN A 101 10.71 39.05 -2.65
CA ASN A 101 9.50 39.34 -3.45
C ASN A 101 9.76 39.49 -4.97
N ALA A 102 10.93 39.09 -5.46
CA ALA A 102 11.23 39.07 -6.89
C ALA A 102 10.94 37.70 -7.51
N VAL A 103 10.61 37.72 -8.80
CA VAL A 103 10.39 36.51 -9.61
C VAL A 103 11.34 36.51 -10.80
N LEU A 104 12.17 35.47 -10.91
CA LEU A 104 12.95 35.15 -12.10
C LEU A 104 12.15 34.18 -12.98
N GLN A 105 11.48 34.71 -14.00
CA GLN A 105 10.75 33.92 -14.98
C GLN A 105 11.68 33.44 -16.09
N ILE A 106 11.80 32.12 -16.28
CA ILE A 106 12.67 31.48 -17.26
C ILE A 106 11.80 30.76 -18.30
N ASN A 107 11.50 31.45 -19.40
CA ASN A 107 10.80 30.87 -20.56
C ASN A 107 11.76 30.36 -21.63
N SER A 108 13.07 30.56 -21.44
CA SER A 108 14.18 30.11 -22.26
C SER A 108 14.53 28.63 -22.06
N PRO A 109 15.07 27.92 -23.08
CA PRO A 109 15.80 26.68 -22.85
C PRO A 109 16.89 26.89 -21.81
N PHE A 110 16.84 26.16 -20.71
CA PHE A 110 17.73 26.32 -19.56
C PHE A 110 18.66 25.12 -19.40
N ARG A 111 19.94 25.37 -19.12
CA ARG A 111 20.96 24.35 -18.87
C ARG A 111 21.85 24.73 -17.69
N ALA A 112 21.99 23.80 -16.76
CA ALA A 112 22.97 23.82 -15.67
C ALA A 112 23.32 22.37 -15.31
N GLY A 113 24.48 22.15 -14.71
CA GLY A 113 24.83 20.85 -14.13
C GLY A 113 24.17 20.61 -12.76
N LEU A 114 24.59 19.57 -12.05
CA LEU A 114 24.13 19.24 -10.70
C LEU A 114 24.87 20.06 -9.63
N TYR A 115 24.74 21.39 -9.72
CA TYR A 115 25.31 22.34 -8.78
C TYR A 115 24.37 23.54 -8.59
N GLN A 116 24.56 24.28 -7.51
CA GLN A 116 23.72 25.42 -7.18
C GLN A 116 23.93 26.55 -8.19
N VAL A 117 22.81 27.07 -8.70
CA VAL A 117 22.76 28.21 -9.62
C VAL A 117 21.72 29.26 -9.23
N PHE A 118 20.88 28.95 -8.24
CA PHE A 118 19.91 29.86 -7.64
C PHE A 118 20.12 29.99 -6.13
N SER A 119 19.99 31.22 -5.62
CA SER A 119 19.91 31.53 -4.20
C SER A 119 18.99 32.73 -3.97
N GLY A 120 18.92 33.20 -2.72
CA GLY A 120 18.10 34.34 -2.34
C GLY A 120 16.67 33.95 -1.96
N PRO A 121 15.93 34.88 -1.34
CA PRO A 121 14.58 34.63 -0.86
C PRO A 121 13.52 34.57 -1.98
N GLY A 122 13.75 35.19 -3.14
CA GLY A 122 12.77 35.23 -4.23
C GLY A 122 12.54 33.90 -4.96
N ASP A 123 11.65 33.95 -5.96
CA ASP A 123 11.15 32.77 -6.68
C ASP A 123 11.76 32.62 -8.08
N VAL A 124 11.85 31.38 -8.54
CA VAL A 124 12.30 31.02 -9.90
C VAL A 124 11.18 30.25 -10.58
N HIS A 125 10.66 30.75 -11.69
CA HIS A 125 9.53 30.18 -12.42
C HIS A 125 9.93 29.74 -13.82
N PHE A 126 9.89 28.43 -14.09
CA PHE A 126 10.12 27.82 -15.38
C PHE A 126 8.83 27.82 -16.21
N GLY A 127 8.93 28.37 -17.44
CA GLY A 127 7.88 28.32 -18.43
C GLY A 127 7.85 27.01 -19.23
N ALA A 128 6.82 26.84 -20.06
CA ALA A 128 6.65 25.63 -20.85
C ALA A 128 7.83 25.43 -21.82
N GLY A 129 8.47 24.26 -21.74
CA GLY A 129 9.60 23.89 -22.61
C GLY A 129 10.96 24.47 -22.20
N SER A 130 11.06 25.17 -21.06
CA SER A 130 12.36 25.66 -20.57
C SER A 130 13.28 24.53 -20.11
N VAL A 131 12.71 23.51 -19.47
CA VAL A 131 13.40 22.34 -18.90
C VAL A 131 12.56 21.08 -19.10
N GLY A 132 13.21 19.91 -19.21
CA GLY A 132 12.53 18.61 -19.19
C GLY A 132 12.31 18.07 -17.78
N GLU A 133 13.23 18.39 -16.87
CA GLU A 133 13.23 18.02 -15.46
C GLU A 133 13.85 19.17 -14.65
N VAL A 134 13.41 19.31 -13.40
CA VAL A 134 13.97 20.29 -12.45
C VAL A 134 14.76 19.56 -11.37
N TYR A 135 15.93 20.12 -11.02
CA TYR A 135 16.88 19.52 -10.09
C TYR A 135 16.99 20.37 -8.82
N PRO A 136 16.68 19.84 -7.62
CA PRO A 136 16.84 20.56 -6.34
C PRO A 136 18.26 21.07 -6.07
N GLN A 137 19.27 20.46 -6.70
CA GLN A 137 20.67 20.86 -6.64
C GLN A 137 20.85 22.29 -7.15
N TRP A 138 20.00 22.77 -8.06
CA TRP A 138 20.02 24.16 -8.53
C TRP A 138 19.74 25.17 -7.41
N TRP A 139 19.10 24.74 -6.31
CA TRP A 139 18.90 25.53 -5.09
C TRP A 139 19.77 25.06 -3.90
N GLY A 140 20.79 24.24 -4.15
CA GLY A 140 21.75 23.82 -3.12
C GLY A 140 21.39 22.54 -2.36
N ALA A 141 20.43 21.74 -2.82
CA ALA A 141 20.25 20.39 -2.29
C ALA A 141 21.51 19.55 -2.53
N SER A 142 22.06 18.91 -1.50
CA SER A 142 23.22 18.04 -1.61
C SER A 142 23.40 17.18 -0.35
N ALA A 143 24.26 16.17 -0.42
CA ALA A 143 24.63 15.37 0.75
C ALA A 143 25.37 16.15 1.84
N ALA A 144 26.00 17.28 1.48
CA ALA A 144 26.71 18.16 2.41
C ALA A 144 25.79 19.20 3.07
N ASN A 145 24.58 19.41 2.53
CA ASN A 145 23.60 20.30 3.13
C ASN A 145 22.97 19.63 4.36
N SER A 146 22.81 20.37 5.46
CA SER A 146 22.16 19.88 6.68
C SER A 146 20.66 19.62 6.50
N ASP A 147 19.99 20.37 5.62
CA ASP A 147 18.59 20.14 5.23
C ASP A 147 18.33 20.52 3.77
N SER A 148 18.07 19.52 2.93
CA SER A 148 17.76 19.64 1.51
C SER A 148 16.27 19.85 1.26
N SER A 149 15.40 19.64 2.24
CA SER A 149 13.95 19.79 2.08
C SER A 149 13.54 21.18 1.52
N PRO A 150 14.11 22.32 1.96
CA PRO A 150 13.78 23.63 1.39
C PRO A 150 14.13 23.74 -0.10
N ALA A 151 15.27 23.20 -0.52
CA ALA A 151 15.69 23.23 -1.92
C ALA A 151 14.81 22.32 -2.81
N ILE A 152 14.37 21.18 -2.28
CA ILE A 152 13.42 20.30 -2.96
C ILE A 152 12.04 20.99 -3.09
N ASN A 153 11.57 21.67 -2.04
CA ASN A 153 10.33 22.45 -2.11
C ASN A 153 10.42 23.60 -3.12
N ARG A 154 11.56 24.29 -3.23
CA ARG A 154 11.78 25.30 -4.28
C ARG A 154 11.70 24.70 -5.68
N ALA A 155 12.27 23.51 -5.89
CA ALA A 155 12.15 22.80 -7.16
C ALA A 155 10.70 22.44 -7.51
N ILE A 156 9.92 21.91 -6.55
CA ILE A 156 8.50 21.56 -6.73
C ILE A 156 7.66 22.79 -7.14
N ASN A 157 7.91 23.92 -6.48
CA ASN A 157 7.15 25.16 -6.69
C ASN A 157 7.68 26.00 -7.86
N SER A 158 8.75 25.57 -8.55
CA SER A 158 9.42 26.37 -9.58
C SER A 158 8.68 26.49 -10.92
N ALA A 159 7.43 26.03 -11.04
CA ALA A 159 6.68 26.14 -12.29
C ALA A 159 5.17 26.27 -12.05
N PRO A 160 4.70 27.27 -11.27
CA PRO A 160 3.32 27.34 -10.77
C PRO A 160 2.27 27.44 -11.89
N ASP A 161 2.66 27.96 -13.06
CA ASP A 161 1.77 28.14 -14.21
C ASP A 161 1.69 26.90 -15.14
N LEU A 162 2.52 25.89 -14.92
CA LEU A 162 2.48 24.64 -15.70
C LEU A 162 1.47 23.66 -15.13
N PRO A 163 0.81 22.83 -15.97
CA PRO A 163 -0.13 21.84 -15.47
C PRO A 163 0.53 20.76 -14.59
N GLY A 164 1.84 20.52 -14.75
CA GLY A 164 2.62 19.55 -13.98
C GLY A 164 4.13 19.73 -14.18
N ILE A 165 4.93 19.03 -13.37
CA ILE A 165 6.39 19.15 -13.38
C ILE A 165 7.05 17.82 -12.95
N ASN A 166 8.21 17.53 -13.54
CA ASN A 166 9.06 16.41 -13.13
C ASN A 166 10.24 16.94 -12.31
N ILE A 167 10.38 16.45 -11.09
CA ILE A 167 11.50 16.74 -10.21
C ILE A 167 12.43 15.53 -10.17
N ARG A 168 13.69 15.73 -10.57
CA ARG A 168 14.71 14.67 -10.58
C ARG A 168 15.54 14.75 -9.30
N LEU A 169 15.41 13.75 -8.45
CA LEU A 169 16.16 13.59 -7.21
C LEU A 169 17.39 12.71 -7.47
N SER A 170 18.48 13.31 -7.96
CA SER A 170 19.72 12.56 -8.23
C SER A 170 20.73 12.66 -7.08
N GLY A 171 21.08 11.52 -6.48
CA GLY A 171 22.06 11.44 -5.39
C GLY A 171 21.46 11.37 -3.98
N VAL A 172 22.23 11.82 -2.99
CA VAL A 172 21.92 11.66 -1.56
C VAL A 172 21.58 13.00 -0.92
N PHE A 173 20.58 13.01 -0.05
CA PHE A 173 20.04 14.22 0.60
C PHE A 173 19.86 13.99 2.10
N GLN A 174 20.20 15.00 2.91
CA GLN A 174 19.80 15.08 4.32
C GLN A 174 18.53 15.93 4.40
N CYS A 175 17.52 15.48 5.14
CA CYS A 175 16.24 16.16 5.28
C CYS A 175 15.86 16.27 6.76
N GLN A 176 15.36 17.43 7.16
CA GLN A 176 14.90 17.69 8.53
C GLN A 176 13.46 18.20 8.59
N SER A 177 12.94 18.68 7.46
CA SER A 177 11.61 19.24 7.33
C SER A 177 10.81 18.59 6.19
N ARG A 178 9.51 18.90 6.13
CA ARG A 178 8.58 18.36 5.14
C ARG A 178 8.90 18.79 3.71
N ILE A 179 8.84 17.84 2.79
CA ILE A 179 8.74 18.05 1.35
C ILE A 179 7.27 17.97 0.97
N HIS A 180 6.70 19.10 0.56
CA HIS A 180 5.26 19.23 0.33
C HIS A 180 4.96 19.26 -1.17
N VAL A 181 4.32 18.20 -1.66
CA VAL A 181 3.73 18.17 -2.99
C VAL A 181 2.30 18.71 -2.88
N ASN A 182 2.16 19.99 -3.21
CA ASN A 182 0.98 20.79 -2.95
C ASN A 182 0.18 21.16 -4.21
N ARG A 183 0.40 20.45 -5.31
CA ARG A 183 -0.23 20.71 -6.59
C ARG A 183 -0.25 19.48 -7.48
N HIS A 184 -1.22 19.44 -8.39
CA HIS A 184 -1.42 18.34 -9.31
C HIS A 184 -0.19 18.04 -10.18
N ARG A 185 -0.10 16.79 -10.65
CA ARG A 185 0.84 16.35 -11.70
C ARG A 185 2.31 16.63 -11.40
N VAL A 186 2.68 16.64 -10.12
CA VAL A 186 4.08 16.64 -9.70
C VAL A 186 4.57 15.20 -9.66
N LYS A 187 5.71 14.94 -10.32
CA LYS A 187 6.36 13.62 -10.32
C LYS A 187 7.74 13.74 -9.71
N LEU A 188 7.96 13.05 -8.60
CA LEU A 188 9.26 12.90 -7.95
C LEU A 188 9.92 11.62 -8.43
N VAL A 189 11.11 11.73 -9.02
CA VAL A 189 11.78 10.61 -9.68
C VAL A 189 13.23 10.54 -9.20
N GLY A 190 13.62 9.42 -8.60
CA GLY A 190 15.01 9.14 -8.29
C GLY A 190 15.73 8.34 -9.38
N ASP A 191 16.97 7.95 -9.09
CA ASP A 191 17.84 7.13 -9.94
C ASP A 191 17.75 5.63 -9.59
N GLY A 192 16.94 5.27 -8.59
CA GLY A 192 16.76 3.90 -8.08
C GLY A 192 16.73 3.87 -6.54
N MET A 193 16.04 2.87 -5.97
CA MET A 193 15.79 2.75 -4.52
C MET A 193 17.05 2.71 -3.63
N TYR A 194 18.22 2.41 -4.20
CA TYR A 194 19.51 2.44 -3.51
C TYR A 194 20.47 3.51 -4.03
N ALA A 195 20.13 4.19 -5.14
CA ALA A 195 20.94 5.23 -5.76
C ALA A 195 20.54 6.63 -5.26
N THR A 196 19.24 6.90 -5.24
CA THR A 196 18.70 8.11 -4.61
C THR A 196 18.34 7.81 -3.17
N GLN A 197 18.96 8.48 -2.20
CA GLN A 197 18.71 8.25 -0.78
C GLN A 197 18.41 9.56 -0.05
N LEU A 198 17.31 9.58 0.72
CA LEU A 198 16.96 10.68 1.60
C LEU A 198 17.03 10.22 3.05
N THR A 199 17.97 10.76 3.81
CA THR A 199 18.06 10.54 5.26
C THR A 199 17.19 11.57 5.97
N PHE A 200 16.22 11.12 6.77
CA PHE A 200 15.29 11.99 7.47
C PHE A 200 15.56 12.03 8.98
N ASN A 201 15.82 13.23 9.50
CA ASN A 201 16.14 13.48 10.91
C ASN A 201 15.40 14.72 11.45
N PRO A 202 14.07 14.69 11.58
CA PRO A 202 13.33 15.83 12.10
C PRO A 202 13.57 15.97 13.62
N ALA A 203 13.47 17.20 14.13
CA ALA A 203 13.61 17.48 15.57
C ALA A 203 12.33 17.22 16.38
N THR A 204 11.18 17.21 15.71
CA THR A 204 9.84 16.96 16.26
C THR A 204 9.10 15.97 15.35
N PRO A 205 7.95 15.42 15.77
CA PRO A 205 7.13 14.59 14.89
C PRO A 205 6.85 15.27 13.54
N GLU A 206 7.17 14.62 12.42
CA GLU A 206 7.04 15.21 11.09
C GLU A 206 6.92 14.15 9.98
N THR A 207 6.37 14.57 8.85
CA THR A 207 6.28 13.82 7.60
C THR A 207 7.38 14.25 6.63
N LEU A 208 8.10 13.30 6.02
CA LEU A 208 9.07 13.61 4.97
C LEU A 208 8.37 14.03 3.68
N PHE A 209 7.61 13.15 3.04
CA PHE A 209 6.84 13.50 1.84
C PHE A 209 5.35 13.60 2.17
N GLU A 210 4.77 14.78 1.98
CA GLU A 210 3.32 14.98 2.09
C GLU A 210 2.74 15.35 0.71
N PHE A 211 1.75 14.57 0.27
CA PHE A 211 0.95 14.82 -0.92
C PHE A 211 -0.43 15.30 -0.45
N SER A 212 -0.66 16.62 -0.50
CA SER A 212 -1.90 17.25 0.00
C SER A 212 -2.07 18.64 -0.57
N HIS A 213 -3.30 19.13 -0.73
CA HIS A 213 -3.53 20.58 -0.82
C HIS A 213 -3.76 21.19 0.56
N ALA A 214 -3.30 22.43 0.75
CA ALA A 214 -3.50 23.16 2.00
C ALA A 214 -4.99 23.44 2.29
N ASP A 215 -5.81 23.59 1.25
CA ASP A 215 -7.26 23.80 1.35
C ASP A 215 -8.07 22.50 1.49
N LYS A 216 -7.38 21.35 1.63
CA LYS A 216 -7.96 20.00 1.69
C LYS A 216 -8.76 19.61 0.44
N SER A 217 -8.56 20.31 -0.67
CA SER A 217 -9.08 19.84 -1.96
C SER A 217 -8.23 18.69 -2.48
N VAL A 218 -8.80 17.97 -3.44
CA VAL A 218 -8.23 16.73 -3.94
C VAL A 218 -6.93 17.01 -4.69
N LEU A 219 -5.85 16.32 -4.33
CA LEU A 219 -4.62 16.30 -5.11
C LEU A 219 -4.74 15.24 -6.22
N ALA A 220 -4.20 15.48 -7.41
CA ALA A 220 -4.37 14.53 -8.51
C ALA A 220 -3.15 14.28 -9.39
N GLN A 221 -3.02 13.05 -9.87
CA GLN A 221 -2.07 12.60 -10.90
C GLN A 221 -0.60 12.77 -10.52
N CYS A 222 -0.28 12.60 -9.24
CA CYS A 222 1.07 12.71 -8.70
C CYS A 222 1.79 11.35 -8.68
N ALA A 223 3.12 11.38 -8.62
CA ALA A 223 3.91 10.17 -8.50
C ALA A 223 5.17 10.37 -7.66
N ILE A 224 5.59 9.32 -6.95
CA ILE A 224 6.91 9.20 -6.34
C ILE A 224 7.50 7.83 -6.71
N ARG A 225 8.71 7.85 -7.28
CA ARG A 225 9.34 6.62 -7.77
C ARG A 225 10.85 6.58 -7.62
N ASP A 226 11.38 5.36 -7.51
CA ASP A 226 12.80 5.03 -7.64
C ASP A 226 13.68 5.71 -6.56
N ILE A 227 13.23 5.68 -5.30
CA ILE A 227 13.82 6.44 -4.18
C ILE A 227 13.96 5.54 -2.93
N GLY A 228 15.08 5.69 -2.22
CA GLY A 228 15.31 5.15 -0.88
C GLY A 228 15.12 6.21 0.21
N LEU A 229 14.41 5.86 1.29
CA LEU A 229 14.21 6.66 2.48
C LEU A 229 14.88 5.98 3.66
N VAL A 230 15.67 6.72 4.43
CA VAL A 230 16.39 6.21 5.60
C VAL A 230 16.06 7.06 6.83
N GLY A 231 15.55 6.43 7.89
CA GLY A 231 15.39 7.11 9.17
C GLY A 231 16.74 7.31 9.83
N ALA A 232 17.05 8.52 10.30
CA ALA A 232 18.27 8.76 11.06
C ALA A 232 18.25 8.08 12.45
N GLY A 233 19.44 7.87 13.00
CA GLY A 233 19.64 7.21 14.30
C GLY A 233 19.86 5.70 14.20
N GLN A 234 20.13 5.08 15.35
CA GLN A 234 20.41 3.65 15.43
C GLN A 234 19.13 2.82 15.29
N TYR A 235 19.26 1.63 14.69
CA TYR A 235 18.13 0.73 14.43
C TYR A 235 17.36 0.34 15.69
N GLU A 236 18.08 0.09 16.79
CA GLU A 236 17.53 -0.38 18.05
C GLU A 236 16.93 0.75 18.90
N ASP A 237 17.18 2.02 18.55
CA ASP A 237 16.68 3.16 19.31
C ASP A 237 15.18 3.39 19.05
N ARG A 238 14.39 3.16 20.11
CA ARG A 238 12.92 3.31 20.11
C ARG A 238 12.45 4.68 20.59
N ASN A 239 13.33 5.52 21.15
CA ASN A 239 12.99 6.84 21.67
C ASN A 239 13.12 7.95 20.61
N ARG A 240 13.32 7.57 19.34
CA ARG A 240 13.37 8.51 18.21
C ARG A 240 12.00 9.17 18.01
N VAL A 241 12.00 10.41 17.54
CA VAL A 241 10.76 11.12 17.19
C VAL A 241 9.96 10.34 16.15
N GLN A 242 8.63 10.50 16.21
CA GLN A 242 7.74 9.89 15.24
C GLN A 242 8.02 10.48 13.85
N LYS A 243 8.10 9.62 12.84
CA LYS A 243 8.30 10.01 11.44
C LYS A 243 7.21 9.39 10.60
N VAL A 244 6.75 10.11 9.58
CA VAL A 244 5.97 9.54 8.48
C VAL A 244 6.81 9.63 7.21
N GLY A 245 7.05 8.52 6.52
CA GLY A 245 7.84 8.50 5.29
C GLY A 245 7.12 9.18 4.14
N ILE A 246 5.99 8.60 3.75
CA ILE A 246 5.12 9.13 2.69
C ILE A 246 3.71 9.22 3.25
N LYS A 247 3.13 10.42 3.18
CA LYS A 247 1.73 10.68 3.55
C LYS A 247 0.96 11.14 2.33
N ILE A 248 -0.14 10.47 2.06
CA ILE A 248 -1.07 10.80 0.97
C ILE A 248 -2.38 11.26 1.60
N VAL A 249 -2.83 12.47 1.28
CA VAL A 249 -4.05 13.06 1.83
C VAL A 249 -4.96 13.50 0.70
N ASP A 250 -6.18 12.96 0.69
CA ASP A 250 -7.24 13.24 -0.29
C ASP A 250 -6.70 13.30 -1.73
N ALA A 251 -6.10 12.20 -2.18
CA ALA A 251 -5.50 12.12 -3.51
C ALA A 251 -6.30 11.20 -4.45
N ASP A 252 -6.33 11.59 -5.73
CA ASP A 252 -6.90 10.87 -6.87
C ASP A 252 -5.78 10.56 -7.88
N ILE A 253 -5.62 9.29 -8.27
CA ILE A 253 -4.55 8.84 -9.18
C ILE A 253 -3.17 9.22 -8.62
N LEU A 254 -2.66 8.43 -7.69
CA LEU A 254 -1.32 8.63 -7.13
C LEU A 254 -0.51 7.33 -7.18
N GLU A 255 0.69 7.41 -7.75
CA GLU A 255 1.63 6.27 -7.86
C GLU A 255 2.75 6.37 -6.82
N VAL A 256 2.93 5.31 -6.04
CA VAL A 256 4.09 5.06 -5.17
C VAL A 256 4.79 3.80 -5.68
N ARG A 257 5.97 3.95 -6.30
CA ARG A 257 6.60 2.81 -6.99
C ARG A 257 8.10 2.68 -6.76
N ASN A 258 8.60 1.45 -6.61
CA ASN A 258 10.04 1.18 -6.46
C ASN A 258 10.66 1.99 -5.31
N ILE A 259 10.01 1.94 -4.15
CA ILE A 259 10.43 2.67 -2.94
C ILE A 259 11.02 1.70 -1.93
N ALA A 260 12.15 2.08 -1.34
CA ALA A 260 12.71 1.38 -0.17
C ALA A 260 12.69 2.31 1.03
N ILE A 261 12.07 1.91 2.14
CA ILE A 261 12.04 2.64 3.40
C ILE A 261 12.76 1.78 4.44
N HIS A 262 13.84 2.28 4.99
CA HIS A 262 14.69 1.55 5.93
C HIS A 262 14.89 2.31 7.24
N ASN A 263 15.10 1.55 8.32
CA ASN A 263 15.40 2.06 9.65
C ASN A 263 14.37 3.10 10.15
N TRP A 264 13.10 2.88 9.82
CA TRP A 264 12.04 3.87 10.01
C TRP A 264 11.26 3.64 11.31
N GLY A 265 11.98 3.38 12.40
CA GLY A 265 11.42 3.07 13.71
C GLY A 265 11.48 4.24 14.71
N GLY A 266 10.89 3.98 15.87
CA GLY A 266 10.80 4.89 17.01
C GLY A 266 9.46 5.62 17.08
N ASN A 267 8.84 5.60 18.27
CA ASN A 267 7.60 6.31 18.59
C ASN A 267 6.46 6.14 17.55
N GLN A 268 6.18 4.88 17.14
CA GLN A 268 5.11 4.55 16.18
C GLN A 268 5.32 5.24 14.82
N SER A 269 6.56 5.24 14.33
CA SER A 269 6.88 5.79 13.01
C SER A 269 6.22 4.98 11.89
N ILE A 270 5.69 5.69 10.90
CA ILE A 270 4.90 5.13 9.80
C ILE A 270 5.71 5.20 8.51
N GLY A 271 5.78 4.09 7.76
CA GLY A 271 6.42 4.07 6.45
C GLY A 271 5.57 4.81 5.41
N LEU A 272 4.38 4.26 5.12
CA LEU A 272 3.40 4.82 4.19
C LEU A 272 2.05 5.02 4.91
N GLN A 273 1.55 6.25 4.91
CA GLN A 273 0.20 6.60 5.38
C GLN A 273 -0.68 7.00 4.21
N VAL A 274 -1.80 6.30 4.03
CA VAL A 274 -2.79 6.56 2.99
C VAL A 274 -4.08 7.07 3.60
N GLN A 275 -4.33 8.36 3.43
CA GLN A 275 -5.61 9.05 3.66
C GLN A 275 -6.19 9.52 2.32
N GLY A 276 -6.00 8.72 1.26
CA GLY A 276 -6.33 9.05 -0.13
C GLY A 276 -7.83 8.92 -0.45
N ARG A 277 -8.24 9.21 -1.69
CA ARG A 277 -9.63 9.04 -2.11
C ARG A 277 -9.79 7.84 -3.02
N GLU A 278 -9.22 7.89 -4.21
CA GLU A 278 -9.39 6.83 -5.21
C GLU A 278 -8.13 6.64 -6.04
N LEU A 279 -7.96 5.45 -6.62
CA LEU A 279 -6.88 5.16 -7.57
C LEU A 279 -5.47 5.41 -7.00
N VAL A 280 -5.25 5.00 -5.75
CA VAL A 280 -3.90 4.96 -5.17
C VAL A 280 -3.23 3.64 -5.54
N PHE A 281 -2.09 3.72 -6.22
CA PHE A 281 -1.33 2.57 -6.70
C PHE A 281 0.03 2.50 -6.00
N VAL A 282 0.24 1.43 -5.24
CA VAL A 282 1.48 1.18 -4.50
C VAL A 282 2.11 -0.09 -5.04
N GLU A 283 3.30 0.00 -5.63
CA GLU A 283 3.93 -1.13 -6.33
C GLU A 283 5.43 -1.26 -6.03
N ASN A 284 5.90 -2.49 -5.78
CA ASN A 284 7.32 -2.83 -5.63
C ASN A 284 7.98 -2.01 -4.51
N ILE A 285 7.45 -2.14 -3.30
CA ILE A 285 7.97 -1.40 -2.13
C ILE A 285 8.57 -2.34 -1.08
N THR A 286 9.65 -1.90 -0.46
CA THR A 286 10.20 -2.50 0.76
C THR A 286 10.07 -1.50 1.89
N VAL A 287 9.44 -1.87 3.01
CA VAL A 287 9.20 -0.94 4.12
C VAL A 287 9.52 -1.60 5.45
N LEU A 288 10.53 -1.06 6.12
CA LEU A 288 10.96 -1.38 7.48
C LEU A 288 10.69 -0.17 8.38
N ALA A 289 9.55 -0.18 9.08
CA ALA A 289 9.05 0.90 9.93
C ALA A 289 8.31 0.33 11.14
N ASP A 290 8.07 1.08 12.23
CA ASP A 290 7.24 0.57 13.34
C ASP A 290 5.86 0.12 12.82
N LEU A 291 5.28 0.92 11.92
CA LEU A 291 4.09 0.60 11.14
C LEU A 291 4.36 0.79 9.64
N PRO A 292 4.60 -0.28 8.86
CA PRO A 292 4.96 -0.17 7.45
C PRO A 292 3.89 0.52 6.60
N ILE A 293 2.64 0.06 6.65
CA ILE A 293 1.51 0.67 5.95
C ILE A 293 0.39 0.97 6.93
N LEU A 294 -0.08 2.21 6.91
CA LEU A 294 -1.29 2.66 7.56
C LEU A 294 -2.29 3.16 6.52
N ILE A 295 -3.44 2.51 6.42
CA ILE A 295 -4.63 3.06 5.73
C ILE A 295 -5.47 3.77 6.79
N ASP A 296 -5.71 5.05 6.60
CA ASP A 296 -6.29 5.93 7.61
C ASP A 296 -7.47 6.73 7.05
N LYS A 297 -8.25 7.36 7.93
CA LYS A 297 -9.41 8.16 7.55
C LYS A 297 -8.99 9.29 6.61
N ASN A 298 -9.67 9.40 5.47
CA ASN A 298 -9.57 10.58 4.62
C ASN A 298 -10.16 11.79 5.37
N PRO A 299 -9.38 12.84 5.65
CA PRO A 299 -9.84 14.00 6.42
C PRO A 299 -10.75 14.95 5.63
N GLY A 300 -10.84 14.78 4.30
CA GLY A 300 -11.71 15.55 3.42
C GLY A 300 -13.10 14.94 3.21
N LEU A 301 -13.31 13.66 3.57
CA LEU A 301 -14.55 12.94 3.29
C LEU A 301 -14.98 12.02 4.44
N ASP A 302 -16.26 12.11 4.83
CA ASP A 302 -16.79 11.33 5.95
C ASP A 302 -17.22 9.91 5.57
N TRP A 303 -17.59 9.67 4.30
CA TRP A 303 -18.24 8.41 3.88
C TRP A 303 -17.32 7.45 3.11
N ILE A 304 -16.17 7.91 2.62
CA ILE A 304 -15.17 7.06 1.96
C ILE A 304 -13.76 7.50 2.36
N SER A 305 -12.90 6.53 2.63
CA SER A 305 -11.52 6.76 3.06
C SER A 305 -10.50 6.23 2.06
N ILE A 306 -10.89 5.31 1.18
CA ILE A 306 -10.08 4.78 0.10
C ILE A 306 -10.99 3.99 -0.86
N ASP A 307 -10.80 4.19 -2.15
CA ASP A 307 -11.50 3.51 -3.25
C ASP A 307 -10.55 3.04 -4.34
N HIS A 308 -10.90 2.00 -5.08
CA HIS A 308 -10.22 1.55 -6.31
C HIS A 308 -8.69 1.54 -6.23
N SER A 309 -8.14 1.13 -5.08
CA SER A 309 -6.71 1.26 -4.78
C SER A 309 -6.03 -0.10 -4.74
N THR A 310 -4.80 -0.17 -5.21
CA THR A 310 -4.06 -1.43 -5.34
C THR A 310 -2.69 -1.33 -4.68
N PHE A 311 -2.37 -2.35 -3.88
CA PHE A 311 -1.07 -2.57 -3.27
C PHE A 311 -0.50 -3.86 -3.85
N ARG A 312 0.67 -3.78 -4.48
CA ARG A 312 1.25 -4.90 -5.20
C ARG A 312 2.74 -5.05 -4.96
N ASN A 313 3.19 -6.29 -4.80
CA ASN A 313 4.61 -6.63 -4.63
C ASN A 313 5.23 -5.89 -3.42
N THR A 314 4.75 -6.21 -2.22
CA THR A 314 5.20 -5.55 -0.98
C THR A 314 6.13 -6.45 -0.15
N TYR A 315 7.19 -5.87 0.41
CA TYR A 315 8.02 -6.49 1.42
C TYR A 315 7.98 -5.64 2.70
N LEU A 316 7.20 -6.08 3.68
CA LEU A 316 6.84 -5.29 4.86
C LEU A 316 7.43 -5.92 6.12
N LEU A 317 8.12 -5.09 6.91
CA LEU A 317 8.78 -5.51 8.14
C LEU A 317 8.41 -4.54 9.27
N PRO A 318 7.42 -4.87 10.12
CA PRO A 318 7.12 -4.09 11.31
C PRO A 318 8.31 -4.10 12.27
N MET A 319 8.82 -2.91 12.59
CA MET A 319 9.84 -2.76 13.60
C MET A 319 9.25 -2.86 15.00
N ASP A 320 7.99 -2.46 15.23
CA ASP A 320 7.31 -2.71 16.51
C ASP A 320 6.99 -4.21 16.60
N PRO A 321 7.53 -4.94 17.60
CA PRO A 321 7.22 -6.36 17.76
C PRO A 321 5.72 -6.65 17.89
N HIS A 322 4.93 -5.68 18.37
CA HIS A 322 3.49 -5.76 18.53
C HIS A 322 2.70 -5.13 17.37
N GLY A 323 3.40 -4.59 16.37
CA GLY A 323 2.82 -3.89 15.23
C GLY A 323 2.23 -4.82 14.16
N ALA A 324 1.64 -4.19 13.15
CA ALA A 324 1.09 -4.86 11.98
C ALA A 324 1.91 -4.53 10.72
N SER A 325 1.93 -5.41 9.72
CA SER A 325 2.49 -5.08 8.39
C SER A 325 1.62 -4.07 7.66
N VAL A 326 0.30 -4.28 7.74
CA VAL A 326 -0.72 -3.36 7.25
C VAL A 326 -1.71 -3.11 8.39
N GLN A 327 -1.89 -1.84 8.75
CA GLN A 327 -2.95 -1.43 9.67
C GLN A 327 -4.00 -0.62 8.91
N ILE A 328 -5.27 -0.92 9.17
CA ILE A 328 -6.40 -0.09 8.77
C ILE A 328 -6.96 0.54 10.05
N ALA A 329 -6.99 1.87 10.08
CA ALA A 329 -7.47 2.63 11.24
C ALA A 329 -8.99 2.44 11.45
N SER A 330 -9.43 2.65 12.69
CA SER A 330 -10.85 2.76 13.02
C SER A 330 -11.49 3.94 12.29
N GLY A 331 -12.72 3.80 11.80
CA GLY A 331 -13.40 4.86 11.03
C GLY A 331 -13.14 4.84 9.51
N VAL A 332 -12.29 3.94 9.02
CA VAL A 332 -12.00 3.80 7.59
C VAL A 332 -13.16 3.13 6.86
N ALA A 333 -13.78 3.84 5.93
CA ALA A 333 -14.72 3.26 4.98
C ALA A 333 -13.98 2.91 3.68
N LEU A 334 -13.76 1.62 3.44
CA LEU A 334 -12.93 1.10 2.35
C LEU A 334 -13.80 0.48 1.25
N HIS A 335 -13.50 0.83 0.00
CA HIS A 335 -14.18 0.29 -1.18
C HIS A 335 -13.15 -0.19 -2.22
N ASN A 336 -13.35 -1.37 -2.81
CA ASN A 336 -12.57 -1.85 -3.96
C ASN A 336 -11.04 -1.78 -3.79
N VAL A 337 -10.52 -2.30 -2.68
CA VAL A 337 -9.07 -2.32 -2.40
C VAL A 337 -8.51 -3.71 -2.59
N VAL A 338 -7.37 -3.79 -3.27
CA VAL A 338 -6.70 -5.05 -3.61
C VAL A 338 -5.26 -5.05 -3.11
N PHE A 339 -4.87 -6.10 -2.39
CA PHE A 339 -3.49 -6.51 -2.19
C PHE A 339 -3.22 -7.73 -3.08
N ASP A 340 -2.22 -7.67 -3.96
CA ASP A 340 -1.90 -8.76 -4.90
C ASP A 340 -0.40 -8.79 -5.28
N GLY A 341 0.02 -9.72 -6.14
CA GLY A 341 1.41 -9.90 -6.56
C GLY A 341 2.19 -10.78 -5.59
N THR A 342 3.40 -10.38 -5.20
CA THR A 342 4.20 -11.09 -4.19
C THR A 342 4.27 -10.28 -2.91
N ASN A 343 3.50 -10.66 -1.89
CA ASN A 343 3.45 -9.93 -0.62
C ASN A 343 4.12 -10.74 0.49
N ALA A 344 5.25 -10.26 1.00
CA ALA A 344 5.95 -10.85 2.14
C ALA A 344 5.83 -9.92 3.36
N TRP A 345 5.18 -10.43 4.41
CA TRP A 345 4.89 -9.72 5.65
C TRP A 345 5.68 -10.39 6.79
N VAL A 346 6.77 -9.78 7.20
CA VAL A 346 7.79 -10.44 8.04
C VAL A 346 7.85 -9.80 9.41
N GLY A 347 7.60 -10.59 10.45
CA GLY A 347 7.57 -10.12 11.83
C GLY A 347 6.23 -9.55 12.26
N GLY A 348 6.27 -8.71 13.29
CA GLY A 348 5.09 -8.12 13.92
C GLY A 348 4.22 -9.12 14.68
N LYS A 349 3.12 -8.60 15.25
CA LYS A 349 2.04 -9.37 15.84
C LYS A 349 0.93 -9.67 14.83
N TYR A 350 0.80 -8.81 13.82
CA TYR A 350 -0.24 -8.93 12.81
C TYR A 350 0.30 -8.79 11.39
N GLY A 351 -0.30 -9.53 10.45
CA GLY A 351 -0.10 -9.29 9.02
C GLY A 351 -0.92 -8.07 8.62
N LEU A 352 -2.22 -8.27 8.41
CA LEU A 352 -3.22 -7.21 8.31
C LEU A 352 -4.00 -7.09 9.63
N TYR A 353 -4.07 -5.88 10.16
CA TYR A 353 -4.83 -5.57 11.37
C TYR A 353 -5.86 -4.47 11.12
N TRP A 354 -7.12 -4.76 11.41
CA TRP A 354 -8.22 -3.83 11.37
C TRP A 354 -9.15 -4.08 12.55
N GLU A 355 -9.05 -3.24 13.57
CA GLU A 355 -9.97 -3.21 14.71
C GLU A 355 -10.75 -1.89 14.64
N ASP A 356 -11.95 -1.96 14.11
CA ASP A 356 -12.79 -0.81 13.82
C ASP A 356 -13.96 -0.70 14.79
N THR A 357 -14.05 0.48 15.36
CA THR A 357 -15.02 0.89 16.37
C THR A 357 -15.77 2.16 15.97
N ALA A 358 -15.44 2.76 14.82
CA ALA A 358 -15.88 4.10 14.46
C ALA A 358 -16.44 4.23 13.04
N THR A 359 -16.27 3.25 12.15
CA THR A 359 -16.83 3.36 10.79
C THR A 359 -18.35 3.46 10.84
N GLN A 360 -18.90 4.41 10.09
CA GLN A 360 -20.33 4.73 10.07
C GLN A 360 -21.09 4.09 8.90
N GLY A 361 -20.39 3.34 8.04
CA GLY A 361 -20.95 2.74 6.84
C GLY A 361 -20.37 1.36 6.53
N VAL A 362 -20.87 0.76 5.47
CA VAL A 362 -20.35 -0.51 4.94
C VAL A 362 -19.02 -0.27 4.26
N SER A 363 -18.05 -1.14 4.52
CA SER A 363 -16.88 -1.31 3.65
C SER A 363 -17.12 -2.50 2.71
N MET A 364 -16.57 -2.48 1.50
CA MET A 364 -16.81 -3.55 0.54
C MET A 364 -15.63 -3.82 -0.40
N ASN A 365 -15.58 -5.06 -0.90
CA ASN A 365 -14.66 -5.49 -1.94
C ASN A 365 -13.18 -5.34 -1.53
N LEU A 366 -12.83 -5.78 -0.32
CA LEU A 366 -11.45 -5.97 0.10
C LEU A 366 -10.95 -7.32 -0.42
N SER A 367 -9.89 -7.32 -1.22
CA SER A 367 -9.21 -8.53 -1.65
C SER A 367 -7.76 -8.55 -1.17
N VAL A 368 -7.36 -9.62 -0.48
CA VAL A 368 -6.00 -9.84 -0.01
C VAL A 368 -5.50 -11.16 -0.58
N LYS A 369 -4.50 -11.06 -1.46
CA LYS A 369 -4.01 -12.20 -2.23
C LYS A 369 -2.50 -12.38 -2.16
N ASN A 370 -2.07 -13.62 -2.27
CA ASN A 370 -0.67 -13.99 -2.47
C ASN A 370 0.24 -13.43 -1.36
N VAL A 371 -0.19 -13.65 -0.12
CA VAL A 371 0.48 -13.17 1.08
C VAL A 371 1.22 -14.32 1.77
N ARG A 372 2.47 -14.08 2.12
CA ARG A 372 3.24 -14.90 3.06
C ARG A 372 3.53 -14.09 4.32
N MET A 373 2.92 -14.48 5.44
CA MET A 373 3.33 -14.01 6.75
C MET A 373 4.34 -14.98 7.37
N GLU A 374 5.50 -14.45 7.77
CA GLU A 374 6.58 -15.26 8.36
C GLU A 374 7.24 -14.59 9.56
N ASN A 375 7.82 -15.41 10.44
CA ASN A 375 8.66 -14.97 11.56
C ASN A 375 7.98 -13.98 12.53
N GLY A 376 6.71 -14.18 12.87
CA GLY A 376 6.01 -13.35 13.87
C GLY A 376 6.85 -13.09 15.12
N THR A 377 6.84 -11.85 15.61
CA THR A 377 7.71 -11.40 16.71
C THR A 377 7.00 -11.33 18.06
N ALA A 378 5.66 -11.38 18.06
CA ALA A 378 4.85 -11.43 19.27
C ALA A 378 3.68 -12.42 19.12
N HIS A 379 3.29 -13.05 20.23
CA HIS A 379 2.18 -14.00 20.28
C HIS A 379 0.83 -13.28 20.50
N GLY A 380 -0.27 -14.00 20.29
CA GLY A 380 -1.63 -13.49 20.53
C GLY A 380 -2.18 -12.55 19.45
N GLY A 381 -1.53 -12.49 18.29
CA GLY A 381 -2.04 -11.80 17.10
C GLY A 381 -2.61 -12.74 16.05
N ALA A 382 -2.74 -12.27 14.81
CA ALA A 382 -3.26 -13.03 13.68
C ALA A 382 -2.64 -12.56 12.35
N MET A 383 -2.54 -13.46 11.38
CA MET A 383 -2.15 -13.08 10.01
C MET A 383 -3.11 -12.08 9.39
N ILE A 384 -4.41 -12.32 9.57
CA ILE A 384 -5.48 -11.42 9.17
C ILE A 384 -6.38 -11.25 10.38
N HIS A 385 -6.44 -10.03 10.90
CA HIS A 385 -7.35 -9.64 11.97
C HIS A 385 -8.29 -8.56 11.44
N ILE A 386 -9.57 -8.89 11.32
CA ILE A 386 -10.60 -7.93 10.90
C ILE A 386 -11.76 -8.01 11.88
N ALA A 387 -11.99 -6.92 12.60
CA ALA A 387 -13.21 -6.63 13.30
C ALA A 387 -13.76 -5.29 12.80
N HIS A 388 -14.88 -5.34 12.09
CA HIS A 388 -15.50 -4.13 11.54
C HIS A 388 -16.53 -3.53 12.52
N ASN A 389 -16.75 -2.21 12.52
CA ASN A 389 -17.78 -1.62 13.38
C ASN A 389 -19.20 -1.86 12.82
N TYR A 390 -19.37 -1.67 11.51
CA TYR A 390 -20.63 -1.84 10.80
C TYR A 390 -20.75 -3.21 10.10
N ASN A 391 -20.24 -3.34 8.86
CA ASN A 391 -20.11 -4.59 8.13
C ASN A 391 -19.04 -4.44 7.04
N LEU A 392 -18.23 -5.48 6.82
CA LEU A 392 -17.36 -5.62 5.65
C LEU A 392 -17.97 -6.64 4.68
N MET A 393 -18.35 -6.21 3.49
CA MET A 393 -18.98 -7.06 2.48
C MET A 393 -18.01 -7.51 1.39
N ASN A 394 -18.18 -8.75 0.92
CA ASN A 394 -17.40 -9.31 -0.20
C ASN A 394 -15.89 -9.29 0.05
N LEU A 395 -15.47 -9.86 1.18
CA LEU A 395 -14.07 -10.06 1.53
C LEU A 395 -13.51 -11.27 0.77
N VAL A 396 -12.37 -11.12 0.11
CA VAL A 396 -11.65 -12.24 -0.52
C VAL A 396 -10.26 -12.37 0.08
N LEU A 397 -9.98 -13.50 0.70
CA LEU A 397 -8.66 -13.91 1.18
C LEU A 397 -8.20 -15.10 0.34
N GLU A 398 -7.14 -14.95 -0.44
CA GLU A 398 -6.72 -15.96 -1.42
C GLU A 398 -5.21 -16.23 -1.38
N ASN A 399 -4.81 -17.50 -1.36
CA ASN A 399 -3.40 -17.90 -1.40
C ASN A 399 -2.58 -17.22 -0.29
N ILE A 400 -3.01 -17.43 0.97
CA ILE A 400 -2.36 -16.87 2.15
C ILE A 400 -1.66 -17.99 2.91
N TYR A 401 -0.35 -17.83 3.12
CA TYR A 401 0.47 -18.73 3.91
C TYR A 401 0.95 -18.05 5.20
N GLY A 402 0.83 -18.76 6.32
CA GLY A 402 1.33 -18.32 7.62
C GLY A 402 2.25 -19.31 8.30
N CYS A 403 3.39 -18.82 8.78
CA CYS A 403 4.25 -19.59 9.67
C CYS A 403 5.00 -18.74 10.70
N GLY A 404 5.41 -19.36 11.80
CA GLY A 404 6.38 -18.74 12.71
C GLY A 404 5.79 -17.96 13.88
N GLY A 405 6.56 -17.88 14.97
CA GLY A 405 6.44 -16.75 15.90
C GLY A 405 5.29 -16.75 16.91
N GLY A 406 4.45 -17.79 16.95
CA GLY A 406 3.28 -17.81 17.84
C GLY A 406 2.12 -16.90 17.39
N VAL A 407 2.11 -16.43 16.14
CA VAL A 407 1.00 -15.65 15.58
C VAL A 407 -0.16 -16.58 15.18
N GLY A 408 -1.39 -16.14 15.43
CA GLY A 408 -2.61 -16.84 15.02
C GLY A 408 -2.85 -16.77 13.51
N GLY A 409 -3.91 -17.43 13.03
CA GLY A 409 -4.25 -17.44 11.61
C GLY A 409 -5.22 -16.32 11.23
N ILE A 410 -6.51 -16.63 11.09
CA ILE A 410 -7.52 -15.69 10.60
C ILE A 410 -8.56 -15.38 11.68
N PHE A 411 -8.80 -14.10 11.94
CA PHE A 411 -9.81 -13.58 12.86
C PHE A 411 -10.78 -12.66 12.11
N LEU A 412 -12.08 -12.97 12.13
CA LEU A 412 -13.12 -12.17 11.44
C LEU A 412 -14.33 -11.89 12.33
N ARG A 413 -14.77 -10.62 12.34
CA ARG A 413 -16.03 -10.15 12.94
C ARG A 413 -16.73 -9.21 11.98
N LYS A 414 -18.07 -9.30 11.90
CA LYS A 414 -18.92 -8.47 11.04
C LYS A 414 -18.44 -8.46 9.59
N CYS A 415 -18.15 -9.65 9.06
CA CYS A 415 -17.79 -9.87 7.66
C CYS A 415 -18.90 -10.66 6.97
N THR A 416 -19.43 -10.14 5.87
CA THR A 416 -20.51 -10.76 5.09
C THR A 416 -20.00 -11.16 3.70
N SER A 417 -20.31 -12.38 3.28
CA SER A 417 -19.86 -12.93 1.98
C SER A 417 -18.33 -12.99 1.89
N ALA A 418 -17.69 -13.60 2.89
CA ALA A 418 -16.24 -13.75 2.92
C ALA A 418 -15.82 -15.07 2.24
N THR A 419 -14.86 -15.00 1.32
CA THR A 419 -14.26 -16.18 0.68
C THR A 419 -12.81 -16.33 1.13
N LEU A 420 -12.48 -17.48 1.70
CA LEU A 420 -11.16 -17.87 2.15
C LEU A 420 -10.70 -19.06 1.29
N GLN A 421 -9.78 -18.82 0.37
CA GLN A 421 -9.34 -19.80 -0.61
C GLN A 421 -7.83 -20.04 -0.54
N ASN A 422 -7.39 -21.29 -0.64
CA ASN A 422 -5.97 -21.66 -0.65
C ASN A 422 -5.24 -21.11 0.58
N ILE A 423 -5.81 -21.30 1.78
CA ILE A 423 -5.22 -20.84 3.03
C ILE A 423 -4.35 -21.95 3.62
N PHE A 424 -3.13 -21.63 4.00
CA PHE A 424 -2.23 -22.60 4.62
C PHE A 424 -1.61 -22.02 5.89
N TYR A 425 -2.00 -22.55 7.04
CA TYR A 425 -1.51 -22.11 8.33
C TYR A 425 -0.69 -23.19 9.01
N THR A 426 0.52 -22.83 9.45
CA THR A 426 1.39 -23.68 10.24
C THR A 426 1.80 -23.01 11.54
N PRO A 427 1.27 -23.45 12.69
CA PRO A 427 1.70 -22.91 13.97
C PRO A 427 3.13 -23.38 14.23
N VAL A 428 4.02 -22.41 14.42
CA VAL A 428 5.36 -22.65 14.98
C VAL A 428 5.42 -21.85 16.26
N GLN A 429 5.73 -22.51 17.37
CA GLN A 429 5.72 -21.91 18.70
C GLN A 429 6.59 -20.65 18.77
N GLY A 430 7.72 -20.62 18.05
CA GLY A 430 8.63 -19.46 18.05
C GLY A 430 9.05 -19.12 19.48
N ASN A 431 8.94 -17.84 19.84
CA ASN A 431 9.19 -17.34 21.20
C ASN A 431 7.94 -17.37 22.11
N ALA A 432 6.87 -18.06 21.73
CA ALA A 432 5.67 -18.13 22.56
C ALA A 432 5.91 -18.95 23.85
N PRO A 433 5.28 -18.57 24.98
CA PRO A 433 5.39 -19.31 26.24
C PRO A 433 5.04 -20.80 26.09
N GLU A 434 5.60 -21.64 26.96
CA GLU A 434 5.21 -23.05 27.03
C GLU A 434 3.71 -23.19 27.28
N GLY A 435 3.07 -24.10 26.56
CA GLY A 435 1.62 -24.31 26.63
C GLY A 435 0.78 -23.27 25.87
N TYR A 436 1.38 -22.24 25.26
CA TYR A 436 0.64 -21.32 24.39
C TYR A 436 0.19 -22.04 23.12
N ILE A 437 -1.12 -21.97 22.84
CA ILE A 437 -1.72 -22.51 21.62
C ILE A 437 -2.28 -21.32 20.82
N PRO A 438 -1.74 -21.00 19.64
CA PRO A 438 -2.26 -19.91 18.82
C PRO A 438 -3.66 -20.26 18.30
N THR A 439 -4.50 -19.25 18.10
CA THR A 439 -5.80 -19.42 17.44
C THR A 439 -5.59 -19.38 15.94
N ALA A 440 -5.78 -20.51 15.27
CA ALA A 440 -5.61 -20.65 13.83
C ALA A 440 -6.79 -20.02 13.06
N LEU A 441 -8.01 -20.19 13.55
CA LEU A 441 -9.21 -19.65 12.93
C LEU A 441 -10.16 -19.19 14.03
N ASP A 442 -10.62 -17.95 13.96
CA ASP A 442 -11.56 -17.35 14.90
C ASP A 442 -12.60 -16.50 14.16
N ILE A 443 -13.75 -17.08 13.88
CA ILE A 443 -14.86 -16.42 13.22
C ILE A 443 -16.11 -16.66 14.07
N ASP A 444 -16.82 -15.61 14.45
CA ASP A 444 -18.04 -15.73 15.25
C ASP A 444 -19.31 -15.51 14.42
N GLU A 445 -20.47 -15.58 15.10
CA GLU A 445 -21.80 -15.42 14.51
C GLU A 445 -22.09 -14.03 13.91
N SER A 446 -21.24 -13.03 14.15
CA SER A 446 -21.38 -11.71 13.51
C SER A 446 -20.97 -11.75 12.04
N SER A 447 -20.23 -12.77 11.61
CA SER A 447 -19.86 -12.99 10.22
C SER A 447 -20.81 -13.99 9.54
N THR A 448 -21.21 -13.71 8.30
CA THR A 448 -22.21 -14.51 7.56
C THR A 448 -21.75 -14.81 6.13
N ASN A 449 -22.26 -15.87 5.53
CA ASN A 449 -21.90 -16.31 4.18
C ASN A 449 -20.38 -16.50 3.98
N VAL A 450 -19.71 -17.08 4.97
CA VAL A 450 -18.29 -17.42 4.88
C VAL A 450 -18.10 -18.73 4.13
N VAL A 451 -17.20 -18.74 3.15
CA VAL A 451 -16.82 -19.92 2.36
C VAL A 451 -15.34 -20.19 2.58
N LEU A 452 -15.00 -21.43 2.92
CA LEU A 452 -13.63 -21.95 2.96
C LEU A 452 -13.43 -22.85 1.75
N ILE A 453 -12.31 -22.73 1.02
CA ILE A 453 -11.97 -23.53 -0.16
C ILE A 453 -10.49 -23.90 -0.09
N ASN A 454 -10.16 -25.19 -0.05
CA ASN A 454 -8.77 -25.65 0.00
C ASN A 454 -7.96 -24.96 1.12
N ALA A 455 -8.49 -25.02 2.35
CA ALA A 455 -7.86 -24.43 3.53
C ALA A 455 -7.27 -25.52 4.42
N PHE A 456 -6.01 -25.36 4.80
CA PHE A 456 -5.24 -26.28 5.64
C PHE A 456 -4.77 -25.59 6.92
N TRP A 457 -5.11 -26.17 8.07
CA TRP A 457 -4.75 -25.67 9.40
C TRP A 457 -3.93 -26.73 10.14
N ASN A 458 -2.60 -26.58 10.17
CA ASN A 458 -1.68 -27.56 10.76
C ASN A 458 -1.54 -27.46 12.29
N GLY A 459 -2.66 -27.21 13.00
CA GLY A 459 -2.73 -27.03 14.45
C GLY A 459 -3.30 -25.67 14.85
N GLY A 460 -3.24 -25.37 16.16
CA GLY A 460 -3.87 -24.18 16.75
C GLY A 460 -5.35 -24.38 17.07
N LEU A 461 -5.95 -23.43 17.79
CA LEU A 461 -7.37 -23.44 18.15
C LEU A 461 -8.22 -23.01 16.96
N ILE A 462 -9.38 -23.67 16.79
CA ILE A 462 -10.40 -23.29 15.81
C ILE A 462 -11.67 -22.90 16.56
N LYS A 463 -12.16 -21.69 16.31
CA LYS A 463 -13.39 -21.14 16.86
C LYS A 463 -14.22 -20.60 15.70
N THR A 464 -15.36 -21.21 15.43
CA THR A 464 -16.18 -20.89 14.26
C THR A 464 -17.63 -20.53 14.62
N GLY A 465 -17.93 -20.27 15.90
CA GLY A 465 -19.28 -19.94 16.36
C GLY A 465 -20.33 -20.92 15.80
N LYS A 466 -21.40 -20.38 15.19
CA LYS A 466 -22.45 -21.15 14.48
C LYS A 466 -22.26 -21.18 12.95
N LEU A 467 -21.05 -21.01 12.41
CA LEU A 467 -20.85 -20.92 10.96
C LEU A 467 -21.34 -22.17 10.23
N ILE A 468 -22.12 -21.93 9.16
CA ILE A 468 -23.05 -22.91 8.59
C ILE A 468 -22.47 -23.62 7.35
N LYS A 469 -21.34 -23.17 6.78
CA LYS A 469 -20.81 -23.72 5.51
C LYS A 469 -19.27 -23.78 5.48
N THR A 470 -18.70 -24.92 5.85
CA THR A 470 -17.30 -25.24 5.58
C THR A 470 -17.21 -26.13 4.33
N PHE A 471 -16.27 -25.85 3.41
CA PHE A 471 -16.02 -26.66 2.22
C PHE A 471 -14.52 -27.04 2.16
N GLY A 472 -14.21 -28.33 2.03
CA GLY A 472 -12.83 -28.78 1.76
C GLY A 472 -11.77 -28.34 2.78
N THR A 473 -12.13 -28.33 4.07
CA THR A 473 -11.23 -27.98 5.18
C THR A 473 -10.63 -29.23 5.82
N ASN A 474 -9.31 -29.38 5.76
CA ASN A 474 -8.62 -30.46 6.45
C ASN A 474 -7.92 -29.91 7.70
N SER A 475 -8.33 -30.36 8.88
CA SER A 475 -7.66 -30.08 10.16
C SER A 475 -7.01 -31.37 10.66
N ASN A 476 -5.73 -31.35 11.05
CA ASN A 476 -5.10 -32.54 11.63
C ASN A 476 -5.67 -32.79 13.05
N PRO A 477 -6.44 -33.87 13.27
CA PRO A 477 -7.17 -34.08 14.52
C PRO A 477 -6.27 -34.54 15.68
N TYR A 478 -5.03 -34.98 15.41
CA TYR A 478 -4.26 -35.76 16.37
C TYR A 478 -3.63 -34.95 17.52
N ARG A 479 -3.54 -33.61 17.41
CA ARG A 479 -2.80 -32.81 18.41
C ARG A 479 -3.62 -32.04 19.45
N TYR A 480 -4.90 -31.73 19.22
CA TYR A 480 -5.62 -30.78 20.10
C TYR A 480 -7.14 -31.00 20.27
N ASN A 481 -7.69 -32.22 20.08
CA ASN A 481 -9.16 -32.43 20.12
C ASN A 481 -9.93 -31.55 19.11
N ASN A 482 -9.27 -31.10 18.05
CA ASN A 482 -9.88 -30.31 16.97
C ASN A 482 -10.80 -31.20 16.13
N ARG A 483 -12.07 -31.27 16.49
CA ARG A 483 -13.12 -31.83 15.66
C ARG A 483 -13.66 -30.73 14.75
N LEU A 484 -13.07 -30.58 13.56
CA LEU A 484 -13.78 -29.95 12.46
C LEU A 484 -14.74 -30.99 11.89
N ILE A 485 -15.91 -31.15 12.52
CA ILE A 485 -16.98 -31.99 12.01
C ILE A 485 -17.69 -31.22 10.90
N GLU A 486 -17.74 -31.79 9.71
CA GLU A 486 -18.57 -31.32 8.61
C GLU A 486 -20.06 -31.28 9.00
N THR A 487 -20.70 -30.17 8.62
CA THR A 487 -22.13 -29.94 8.35
C THR A 487 -23.19 -30.29 9.41
N TYR A 488 -23.88 -29.26 9.90
CA TYR A 488 -25.28 -29.31 10.33
C TYR A 488 -25.99 -28.03 9.88
N ASP A 489 -27.20 -28.16 9.32
CA ASP A 489 -28.16 -27.06 9.12
C ASP A 489 -29.40 -27.30 10.01
N ARG A 490 -30.00 -26.20 10.47
CA ARG A 490 -31.15 -26.16 11.39
C ARG A 490 -32.43 -26.01 10.55
N PRO A 491 -33.52 -26.74 10.85
CA PRO A 491 -34.81 -26.48 10.20
C PRO A 491 -35.43 -25.17 10.75
N ASP A 492 -36.16 -24.45 9.91
CA ASP A 492 -37.08 -23.33 10.21
C ASP A 492 -36.52 -21.88 10.31
N ASN A 493 -36.05 -21.31 9.20
CA ASN A 493 -36.34 -19.89 8.94
C ASN A 493 -36.99 -19.69 7.56
N GLY A 494 -38.21 -19.18 7.56
CA GLY A 494 -39.05 -19.01 6.37
C GLY A 494 -38.62 -17.85 5.47
N GLN A 495 -37.34 -17.72 5.11
CA GLN A 495 -36.91 -16.77 4.08
C GLN A 495 -36.02 -17.47 3.06
N GLY A 496 -36.53 -17.56 1.84
CA GLY A 496 -35.84 -18.17 0.72
C GLY A 496 -34.69 -17.29 0.24
N GLU A 497 -33.49 -17.88 0.15
CA GLU A 497 -32.36 -17.35 -0.59
C GLU A 497 -31.68 -18.49 -1.36
N GLY A 498 -31.29 -18.19 -2.61
CA GLY A 498 -30.83 -19.13 -3.62
C GLY A 498 -29.53 -19.87 -3.27
N LEU A 499 -29.44 -21.10 -3.75
CA LEU A 499 -28.42 -22.07 -3.43
C LEU A 499 -27.61 -22.42 -4.68
N VAL A 500 -26.38 -21.93 -4.77
CA VAL A 500 -25.34 -22.55 -5.61
C VAL A 500 -24.53 -23.46 -4.70
N LEU A 501 -24.62 -24.77 -4.92
CA LEU A 501 -23.82 -25.80 -4.25
C LEU A 501 -23.13 -26.65 -5.31
N TYR A 502 -21.80 -26.62 -5.32
CA TYR A 502 -21.02 -27.83 -5.61
C TYR A 502 -20.89 -28.59 -4.30
N GLY A 503 -21.13 -29.90 -4.29
CA GLY A 503 -20.89 -30.81 -3.15
C GLY A 503 -22.14 -31.10 -2.31
N THR A 504 -22.57 -32.35 -2.37
CA THR A 504 -23.84 -32.90 -1.87
C THR A 504 -24.03 -32.74 -0.37
N LYS A 505 -25.27 -32.47 0.08
CA LYS A 505 -25.68 -32.64 1.47
C LYS A 505 -25.38 -34.09 1.86
N THR A 506 -24.41 -34.33 2.75
CA THR A 506 -23.93 -35.69 3.06
C THR A 506 -23.84 -35.89 4.58
N TRP A 507 -24.27 -37.04 5.10
CA TRP A 507 -24.06 -37.45 6.49
C TRP A 507 -23.38 -38.81 6.53
N CYS A 508 -22.41 -38.99 7.43
CA CYS A 508 -21.65 -40.22 7.55
C CYS A 508 -21.66 -40.77 8.98
N TYR A 509 -21.65 -42.09 9.11
CA TYR A 509 -21.40 -42.80 10.37
C TYR A 509 -20.36 -43.90 10.13
N ASN A 510 -19.43 -44.06 11.08
CA ASN A 510 -18.50 -45.19 11.13
C ASN A 510 -18.41 -45.68 12.59
N GLY A 511 -18.66 -46.96 12.81
CA GLY A 511 -18.56 -47.57 14.14
C GLY A 511 -19.06 -49.01 14.18
N VAL A 512 -18.88 -49.65 15.34
CA VAL A 512 -19.39 -50.99 15.60
C VAL A 512 -20.90 -50.91 15.87
N LEU A 513 -21.69 -51.69 15.13
CA LEU A 513 -23.10 -51.91 15.39
C LEU A 513 -23.29 -53.34 15.90
N ALA A 514 -23.61 -53.47 17.19
CA ALA A 514 -23.80 -54.77 17.83
C ALA A 514 -24.96 -55.56 17.20
N ASP A 515 -24.93 -56.89 17.29
CA ASP A 515 -26.05 -57.72 16.82
C ASP A 515 -27.35 -57.34 17.53
N GLY A 516 -28.43 -57.18 16.76
CA GLY A 516 -29.73 -56.71 17.23
C GLY A 516 -29.82 -55.20 17.51
N ALA A 517 -28.73 -54.43 17.37
CA ALA A 517 -28.74 -52.99 17.61
C ALA A 517 -29.28 -52.19 16.41
N ASN A 518 -29.77 -50.98 16.73
CA ASN A 518 -30.31 -50.03 15.75
C ASN A 518 -29.52 -48.73 15.76
N LEU A 519 -29.20 -48.22 14.57
CA LEU A 519 -28.64 -46.89 14.34
C LEU A 519 -29.69 -46.01 13.69
N ALA A 520 -30.11 -44.96 14.40
CA ALA A 520 -31.08 -44.01 13.89
C ALA A 520 -30.42 -43.07 12.87
N LEU A 521 -30.98 -42.96 11.66
CA LEU A 521 -30.48 -42.08 10.60
C LEU A 521 -31.17 -40.71 10.67
N PRO A 522 -30.53 -39.64 10.21
CA PRO A 522 -31.10 -38.29 10.21
C PRO A 522 -32.11 -38.06 9.06
N VAL A 523 -33.03 -39.00 8.85
CA VAL A 523 -34.03 -39.01 7.75
C VAL A 523 -35.30 -39.69 8.26
N GLY A 524 -36.48 -39.14 7.95
CA GLY A 524 -37.75 -39.64 8.49
C GLY A 524 -38.98 -38.73 8.29
N ALA A 525 -40.14 -39.17 8.79
CA ALA A 525 -41.49 -38.71 8.44
C ALA A 525 -41.89 -37.33 8.97
N HIS A 526 -40.99 -36.61 9.63
CA HIS A 526 -41.24 -35.21 9.99
C HIS A 526 -41.07 -34.32 8.74
N ALA A 527 -42.17 -34.20 8.02
CA ALA A 527 -42.62 -33.16 7.09
C ALA A 527 -41.53 -32.30 6.39
N LYS A 528 -41.51 -32.45 5.05
CA LYS A 528 -40.82 -31.64 4.00
C LYS A 528 -39.41 -32.08 3.57
N THR A 529 -38.90 -33.23 4.02
CA THR A 529 -37.55 -33.69 3.67
C THR A 529 -37.46 -34.30 2.27
N LYS A 530 -36.42 -33.88 1.55
CA LYS A 530 -36.04 -34.27 0.19
C LYS A 530 -35.53 -35.72 0.10
N VAL A 531 -35.66 -36.32 -1.09
CA VAL A 531 -35.16 -37.65 -1.45
C VAL A 531 -33.71 -37.82 -1.00
N ALA A 532 -33.39 -38.88 -0.26
CA ALA A 532 -32.01 -39.20 0.14
C ALA A 532 -31.53 -40.51 -0.49
N THR A 533 -30.23 -40.63 -0.75
CA THR A 533 -29.56 -41.88 -1.12
C THR A 533 -28.70 -42.33 0.06
N VAL A 534 -28.90 -43.55 0.56
CA VAL A 534 -28.11 -44.11 1.68
C VAL A 534 -27.25 -45.24 1.14
N THR A 535 -25.93 -45.13 1.28
CA THR A 535 -25.01 -46.26 1.07
C THR A 535 -24.61 -46.81 2.43
N VAL A 536 -24.69 -48.13 2.58
CA VAL A 536 -24.28 -48.84 3.78
C VAL A 536 -23.28 -49.91 3.38
N ALA A 537 -22.21 -50.05 4.16
CA ALA A 537 -21.30 -51.18 4.12
C ALA A 537 -21.09 -51.69 5.55
N ALA A 538 -21.04 -53.00 5.73
CA ALA A 538 -20.78 -53.65 6.98
C ALA A 538 -19.78 -54.80 6.78
N SER A 539 -18.81 -54.90 7.67
CA SER A 539 -17.84 -55.99 7.71
C SER A 539 -17.74 -56.57 9.11
N GLY A 540 -17.71 -57.90 9.23
CA GLY A 540 -17.53 -58.59 10.50
C GLY A 540 -16.79 -59.93 10.36
N PRO A 541 -16.61 -60.67 11.47
CA PRO A 541 -15.99 -61.99 11.46
C PRO A 541 -16.69 -62.96 10.50
N GLY A 542 -15.95 -63.92 9.95
CA GLY A 542 -16.55 -65.06 9.22
C GLY A 542 -17.12 -64.77 7.83
N GLN A 543 -16.50 -63.86 7.05
CA GLN A 543 -16.96 -63.43 5.72
C GLN A 543 -18.28 -62.63 5.69
N THR A 544 -18.69 -62.07 6.82
CA THR A 544 -19.86 -61.18 6.88
C THR A 544 -19.54 -59.86 6.19
N ASN A 545 -19.86 -59.74 4.90
CA ASN A 545 -19.74 -58.52 4.11
C ASN A 545 -21.10 -58.15 3.52
N ALA A 546 -21.74 -57.13 4.07
CA ALA A 546 -23.02 -56.62 3.59
C ALA A 546 -22.85 -55.21 3.05
N ALA A 547 -23.33 -54.94 1.84
CA ALA A 547 -23.30 -53.60 1.27
C ALA A 547 -24.55 -53.34 0.45
N ALA A 548 -25.10 -52.14 0.56
CA ALA A 548 -26.30 -51.75 -0.17
C ALA A 548 -26.37 -50.25 -0.42
N GLN A 549 -27.15 -49.89 -1.44
CA GLN A 549 -27.60 -48.54 -1.71
C GLN A 549 -29.13 -48.52 -1.61
N PHE A 550 -29.65 -47.58 -0.85
CA PHE A 550 -31.07 -47.33 -0.67
C PHE A 550 -31.42 -45.92 -1.12
N MET A 551 -32.67 -45.73 -1.54
CA MET A 551 -33.28 -44.43 -1.73
C MET A 551 -34.40 -44.26 -0.72
N ILE A 552 -34.45 -43.09 -0.08
CA ILE A 552 -35.49 -42.71 0.87
C ILE A 552 -36.33 -41.63 0.20
N GLY A 553 -37.58 -41.95 -0.08
CA GLY A 553 -38.58 -41.04 -0.64
C GLY A 553 -39.25 -40.17 0.42
N GLY A 554 -40.23 -39.37 -0.02
CA GLY A 554 -41.15 -38.71 0.91
C GLY A 554 -41.87 -39.74 1.80
N GLU A 555 -42.30 -39.33 2.99
CA GLU A 555 -43.05 -40.20 3.92
C GLU A 555 -42.29 -41.43 4.44
N SER A 556 -40.94 -41.40 4.38
CA SER A 556 -40.06 -42.49 4.83
C SER A 556 -40.15 -43.78 4.00
N GLU A 557 -40.62 -43.72 2.75
CA GLU A 557 -40.52 -44.87 1.85
C GLU A 557 -39.05 -45.23 1.58
N VAL A 558 -38.66 -46.49 1.81
CA VAL A 558 -37.29 -46.99 1.59
C VAL A 558 -37.29 -47.97 0.42
N LEU A 559 -36.62 -47.60 -0.67
CA LEU A 559 -36.36 -48.45 -1.82
C LEU A 559 -34.91 -48.95 -1.77
N GLN A 560 -34.68 -50.25 -1.78
CA GLN A 560 -33.35 -50.80 -2.00
C GLN A 560 -33.02 -50.74 -3.51
N VAL A 561 -32.01 -49.96 -3.88
CA VAL A 561 -31.57 -49.78 -5.27
C VAL A 561 -30.63 -50.91 -5.70
N SER A 562 -29.72 -51.29 -4.80
CA SER A 562 -28.75 -52.37 -5.00
C SER A 562 -28.27 -52.90 -3.65
N GLY A 563 -27.82 -54.16 -3.59
CA GLY A 563 -27.11 -54.65 -2.41
C GLY A 563 -26.76 -56.13 -2.48
N THR A 564 -26.08 -56.63 -1.46
CA THR A 564 -25.80 -58.06 -1.30
C THR A 564 -27.04 -58.79 -0.77
N GLU A 565 -27.06 -60.12 -0.87
CA GLU A 565 -28.14 -60.97 -0.31
C GLU A 565 -28.31 -60.80 1.21
N LEU A 566 -27.31 -60.23 1.87
CA LEU A 566 -27.28 -59.93 3.31
C LEU A 566 -27.88 -58.55 3.66
N THR A 567 -28.55 -57.88 2.73
CA THR A 567 -29.17 -56.57 2.97
C THR A 567 -30.67 -56.56 2.68
N SER A 568 -31.42 -55.70 3.37
CA SER A 568 -32.88 -55.63 3.21
C SER A 568 -33.41 -54.23 3.52
N ASN A 569 -34.57 -53.87 2.99
CA ASN A 569 -35.37 -52.71 3.43
C ASN A 569 -36.50 -53.09 4.41
N THR A 570 -36.59 -54.36 4.81
CA THR A 570 -37.50 -54.87 5.83
C THR A 570 -36.73 -55.66 6.89
N PRO A 571 -37.18 -55.69 8.16
CA PRO A 571 -36.51 -56.46 9.20
C PRO A 571 -36.50 -57.96 8.88
N ALA A 572 -35.31 -58.55 8.76
CA ALA A 572 -35.12 -59.99 8.51
C ALA A 572 -33.89 -60.52 9.26
N GLU A 573 -33.99 -61.72 9.82
CA GLU A 573 -32.82 -62.40 10.43
C GLU A 573 -31.76 -62.72 9.36
N GLY A 574 -30.49 -62.65 9.74
CA GLY A 574 -29.34 -62.85 8.85
C GLY A 574 -29.07 -61.67 7.91
N ARG A 575 -29.62 -60.47 8.17
CA ARG A 575 -29.48 -59.31 7.27
C ARG A 575 -29.19 -57.98 7.97
N LEU A 576 -28.51 -57.09 7.26
CA LEU A 576 -28.39 -55.68 7.58
C LEU A 576 -29.56 -54.91 6.95
N CYS A 577 -30.42 -54.32 7.78
CA CYS A 577 -31.73 -53.84 7.34
C CYS A 577 -31.85 -52.33 7.45
N LEU A 578 -32.24 -51.64 6.38
CA LEU A 578 -32.64 -50.22 6.44
C LEU A 578 -34.16 -50.11 6.54
N VAL A 579 -34.67 -49.85 7.75
CA VAL A 579 -36.08 -49.99 8.08
C VAL A 579 -36.79 -48.63 8.07
N PRO A 580 -37.91 -48.50 7.34
CA PRO A 580 -38.70 -47.28 7.32
C PRO A 580 -39.39 -47.01 8.68
N GLY A 581 -39.65 -45.74 8.98
CA GLY A 581 -40.35 -45.33 10.19
C GLY A 581 -40.39 -43.81 10.37
N PRO A 582 -40.92 -43.30 11.50
CA PRO A 582 -40.85 -41.87 11.84
C PRO A 582 -39.41 -41.32 11.77
N GLN A 583 -38.44 -42.19 12.06
CA GLN A 583 -37.03 -42.02 11.77
C GLN A 583 -36.53 -43.32 11.14
N VAL A 584 -35.89 -43.27 9.98
CA VAL A 584 -35.32 -44.45 9.32
C VAL A 584 -34.16 -44.97 10.15
N GLN A 585 -34.06 -46.30 10.30
CA GLN A 585 -33.04 -46.95 11.12
C GLN A 585 -32.26 -47.99 10.32
N LEU A 586 -30.96 -48.05 10.55
CA LEU A 586 -30.15 -49.20 10.15
C LEU A 586 -30.14 -50.21 11.30
N GLN A 587 -30.57 -51.44 11.04
CA GLN A 587 -30.60 -52.52 12.02
C GLN A 587 -29.57 -53.59 11.65
N ASN A 588 -28.73 -54.00 12.60
CA ASN A 588 -27.89 -55.17 12.43
C ASN A 588 -28.65 -56.42 12.91
N ARG A 589 -28.87 -57.37 12.01
CA ARG A 589 -29.41 -58.71 12.34
C ARG A 589 -28.58 -59.82 11.71
N LEU A 590 -27.28 -59.58 11.50
CA LEU A 590 -26.37 -60.54 10.87
C LEU A 590 -25.95 -61.69 11.80
N GLY A 591 -26.37 -61.67 13.07
CA GLY A 591 -26.00 -62.69 14.07
C GLY A 591 -24.61 -62.47 14.67
N THR A 592 -24.00 -61.31 14.41
CA THR A 592 -22.68 -60.92 14.92
C THR A 592 -22.53 -59.40 14.89
N ASP A 593 -21.61 -58.87 15.69
CA ASP A 593 -21.24 -57.46 15.67
C ASP A 593 -20.50 -57.13 14.37
N VAL A 594 -20.80 -55.97 13.79
CA VAL A 594 -20.18 -55.53 12.52
C VAL A 594 -19.69 -54.10 12.60
N ASP A 595 -18.58 -53.81 11.96
CA ASP A 595 -18.15 -52.45 11.65
C ASP A 595 -19.00 -51.94 10.49
N VAL A 596 -19.75 -50.87 10.72
CA VAL A 596 -20.63 -50.27 9.71
C VAL A 596 -20.12 -48.90 9.28
N VAL A 597 -20.16 -48.67 7.97
CA VAL A 597 -20.00 -47.37 7.34
C VAL A 597 -21.32 -47.01 6.66
N VAL A 598 -21.89 -45.88 7.03
CA VAL A 598 -23.11 -45.33 6.42
C VAL A 598 -22.79 -43.99 5.82
N THR A 599 -23.27 -43.73 4.61
CA THR A 599 -23.24 -42.41 3.98
C THR A 599 -24.61 -42.08 3.42
N LEU A 600 -25.12 -40.89 3.71
CA LEU A 600 -26.45 -40.45 3.34
C LEU A 600 -26.36 -39.15 2.54
N PHE A 601 -26.85 -39.15 1.30
CA PHE A 601 -26.83 -38.02 0.38
C PHE A 601 -28.24 -37.46 0.19
N TRP A 602 -28.53 -36.23 0.63
CA TRP A 602 -29.82 -35.59 0.35
C TRP A 602 -29.81 -34.90 -1.03
N ARG A 603 -30.89 -35.07 -1.79
CA ARG A 603 -31.14 -34.38 -3.07
C ARG A 603 -31.79 -33.01 -2.90
#